data_AF-A0A972ZCI5-F1
#
_entry.id   AF-A0A972ZCI5-F1
#
_cell.length_a   1.000
_cell.length_b   1.000
_cell.length_c   1.000
_cell.angle_alpha   90.00
_cell.angle_beta   90.00
_cell.angle_gamma   90.00
#
_symmetry.space_group_name_H-M   'P 1'
#
loop_
_entity.id
_entity.type
_entity.pdbx_description
1 polymer ?
#
loop_
_entity_poly.entity_id
_entity_poly.type
_entity_poly.pdbx_seq_one_letter_code
_entity_poly.pdbx_strand_id
1 'polypeptide(L)'
;MKRDFRLGDALVAAGLITPADLDLALSDQAEQGGLLGRHIILRGLVTRREMFGALAESWDAPLIDLMADPPDHSLLSRGDPRLLIDRGWVPWSLEAGTLTIATSVPPVPALLVAAAEQYGATEVLVRTTTDWDVFQAVSEACREDLLQLSGEELAETQPEVSASTGFRRWQILVPTLMVGALGAIAIWDIRLATIVALTLANLAFAVSIAFKVIASQRYPYRVVRTARWETEIARERERRGLQMRWRGRIDERDLPSYTILIPAYRESEVIAKVLANLEELDYPKSKLQVLVLLEEDDSETLASARAAK
;
A
#
# COMPACT_ATOMS: atom_id res chain seq x y z
N MET A 1 -35.70 -4.62 -15.56
CA MET A 1 -34.93 -5.88 -15.61
C MET A 1 -33.50 -5.57 -15.23
N LYS A 2 -33.02 -6.00 -14.05
CA LYS A 2 -31.58 -6.03 -13.77
C LYS A 2 -30.99 -7.03 -14.76
N ARG A 3 -30.25 -6.56 -15.76
CA ARG A 3 -29.26 -7.44 -16.41
C ARG A 3 -28.23 -7.70 -15.33
N ASP A 4 -28.27 -8.87 -14.71
CA ASP A 4 -27.16 -9.32 -13.87
C ASP A 4 -25.97 -9.46 -14.82
N PHE A 5 -25.07 -8.47 -14.80
CA PHE A 5 -23.88 -8.45 -15.62
C PHE A 5 -22.94 -9.55 -15.13
N ARG A 6 -23.07 -10.73 -15.73
CA ARG A 6 -22.21 -11.87 -15.44
C ARG A 6 -20.97 -11.74 -16.30
N LEU A 7 -19.85 -11.42 -15.65
CA LEU A 7 -18.54 -11.30 -16.30
C LEU A 7 -18.21 -12.52 -17.17
N GLY A 8 -18.44 -13.73 -16.66
CA GLY A 8 -18.18 -14.96 -17.40
C GLY A 8 -18.92 -15.04 -18.73
N ASP A 9 -20.22 -14.73 -18.71
CA ASP A 9 -21.06 -14.75 -19.92
C ASP A 9 -20.59 -13.71 -20.95
N ALA A 10 -20.17 -12.53 -20.48
CA ALA A 10 -19.63 -11.48 -21.35
C ALA A 10 -18.33 -11.92 -22.04
N LEU A 11 -17.42 -12.58 -21.32
CA LEU A 11 -16.16 -13.06 -21.88
C LEU A 11 -16.37 -14.21 -22.87
N VAL A 12 -17.31 -15.11 -22.61
CA VAL A 12 -17.69 -16.18 -23.53
C VAL A 12 -18.36 -15.61 -24.79
N ALA A 13 -19.27 -14.65 -24.64
CA ALA A 13 -19.93 -14.00 -25.78
C ALA A 13 -18.94 -13.25 -26.67
N ALA A 14 -17.91 -12.61 -26.09
CA ALA A 14 -16.82 -11.97 -26.80
C ALA A 14 -15.82 -12.97 -27.44
N GLY A 15 -15.96 -14.27 -27.19
CA GLY A 15 -15.07 -15.31 -27.71
C GLY A 15 -13.67 -15.30 -27.10
N LEU A 16 -13.46 -14.61 -25.97
CA LEU A 16 -12.17 -14.51 -25.29
C LEU A 16 -11.84 -15.76 -24.47
N ILE A 17 -12.87 -16.46 -23.97
CA ILE A 17 -12.74 -17.73 -23.25
C ILE A 17 -13.77 -18.73 -23.74
N THR A 18 -13.49 -20.02 -23.61
CA THR A 18 -14.48 -21.06 -23.88
C THR A 18 -15.41 -21.28 -22.67
N PRO A 19 -16.61 -21.88 -22.86
CA PRO A 19 -17.45 -22.29 -21.73
C PRO A 19 -16.72 -23.24 -20.76
N ALA A 20 -15.85 -24.11 -21.27
CA ALA A 20 -15.05 -25.02 -20.45
C ALA A 20 -14.03 -24.27 -19.57
N ASP A 21 -13.40 -23.21 -20.11
CA ASP A 21 -12.48 -22.36 -19.33
C ASP A 21 -13.23 -21.61 -18.21
N LEU A 22 -14.44 -21.14 -18.51
CA LEU A 22 -15.31 -20.50 -17.53
C LEU A 22 -15.71 -21.46 -16.40
N ASP A 23 -16.11 -22.69 -16.75
CA ASP A 23 -16.46 -23.72 -15.77
C ASP A 23 -15.28 -24.07 -14.85
N LEU A 24 -14.07 -24.16 -15.41
CA LEU A 24 -12.85 -24.36 -14.63
C LEU A 24 -12.58 -23.19 -13.68
N ALA A 25 -12.69 -21.95 -14.15
CA ALA A 25 -12.49 -20.77 -13.30
C ALA A 25 -13.55 -20.66 -12.19
N LEU A 26 -14.80 -21.05 -12.47
CA LEU A 26 -15.87 -21.13 -11.47
C LEU A 26 -15.60 -22.23 -10.44
N SER A 27 -15.05 -23.38 -10.86
CA SER A 27 -14.63 -24.45 -9.95
C SER A 27 -13.53 -23.97 -9.00
N ASP A 28 -12.49 -23.31 -9.52
CA ASP A 28 -11.43 -22.73 -8.69
C ASP A 28 -11.98 -21.68 -7.71
N GLN A 29 -12.88 -20.82 -8.17
CA GLN A 29 -13.55 -19.84 -7.32
C GLN A 29 -14.41 -20.51 -6.24
N ALA A 30 -15.06 -21.62 -6.55
CA ALA A 30 -15.86 -22.37 -5.59
C ALA A 30 -15.00 -23.05 -4.53
N GLU A 31 -13.75 -23.41 -4.83
CA GLU A 31 -12.81 -24.01 -3.87
C GLU A 31 -12.02 -22.97 -3.07
N GLN A 32 -11.61 -21.87 -3.71
CA GLN A 32 -10.70 -20.88 -3.14
C GLN A 32 -11.38 -19.58 -2.69
N GLY A 33 -12.60 -19.30 -3.16
CA GLY A 33 -13.29 -18.02 -3.00
C GLY A 33 -12.71 -16.91 -3.89
N GLY A 34 -12.94 -15.64 -3.53
CA GLY A 34 -12.41 -14.48 -4.26
C GLY A 34 -13.21 -14.08 -5.51
N LEU A 35 -12.66 -13.17 -6.31
CA LEU A 35 -13.32 -12.60 -7.50
C LEU A 35 -13.05 -13.46 -8.74
N LEU A 36 -14.10 -13.81 -9.49
CA LEU A 36 -14.00 -14.62 -10.72
C LEU A 36 -13.01 -14.03 -11.74
N GLY A 37 -13.08 -12.72 -11.99
CA GLY A 37 -12.17 -12.06 -12.95
C GLY A 37 -10.69 -12.25 -12.60
N ARG A 38 -10.37 -12.37 -11.31
CA ARG A 38 -9.00 -12.62 -10.86
C ARG A 38 -8.53 -14.04 -11.15
N HIS A 39 -9.42 -15.03 -11.00
CA HIS A 39 -9.13 -16.41 -11.40
C HIS A 39 -8.87 -16.54 -12.90
N ILE A 40 -9.69 -15.85 -13.72
CA ILE A 40 -9.53 -15.86 -15.17
C ILE A 40 -8.20 -15.21 -15.59
N ILE A 41 -7.83 -14.07 -14.99
CA ILE A 41 -6.55 -13.40 -15.25
C ILE A 41 -5.36 -14.25 -14.79
N LEU A 42 -5.43 -14.87 -13.60
CA LEU A 42 -4.34 -15.69 -13.06
C LEU A 42 -4.07 -16.95 -13.90
N ARG A 43 -5.09 -17.47 -14.58
CA ARG A 43 -4.95 -18.56 -15.55
C ARG A 43 -4.33 -18.12 -16.87
N GLY A 44 -4.09 -16.82 -17.07
CA GLY A 44 -3.57 -16.26 -18.32
C GLY A 44 -4.56 -16.34 -19.47
N LEU A 45 -5.86 -16.54 -19.20
CA LEU A 45 -6.89 -16.70 -20.23
C LEU A 45 -7.21 -15.36 -20.92
N VAL A 46 -7.24 -14.28 -20.14
CA VAL A 46 -7.48 -12.92 -20.64
C VAL A 46 -6.61 -11.92 -19.91
N THR A 47 -6.23 -10.87 -20.61
CA THR A 47 -5.63 -9.68 -20.00
C THR A 47 -6.71 -8.80 -19.35
N ARG A 48 -6.29 -7.94 -18.43
CA ARG A 48 -7.18 -6.93 -17.81
C ARG A 48 -7.88 -6.06 -18.86
N ARG A 49 -7.16 -5.66 -19.91
CA ARG A 49 -7.70 -4.83 -21.00
C ARG A 49 -8.74 -5.57 -21.83
N GLU A 50 -8.51 -6.83 -22.19
CA GLU A 50 -9.50 -7.66 -22.89
C GLU A 50 -10.74 -7.89 -22.04
N MET A 51 -10.55 -8.12 -20.73
CA MET A 51 -11.66 -8.29 -19.79
C MET A 51 -12.57 -7.05 -19.73
N PHE A 52 -11.98 -5.87 -19.56
CA PHE A 52 -12.74 -4.61 -19.57
C PHE A 52 -13.29 -4.27 -20.96
N GLY A 53 -12.65 -4.71 -22.05
CA GLY A 53 -13.20 -4.63 -23.40
C GLY A 53 -14.50 -5.41 -23.56
N ALA A 54 -14.57 -6.64 -23.07
CA ALA A 54 -15.82 -7.42 -23.09
C ALA A 54 -16.91 -6.81 -22.19
N LEU A 55 -16.51 -6.24 -21.04
CA LEU A 55 -17.45 -5.52 -20.17
C LEU A 55 -18.00 -4.26 -20.85
N ALA A 56 -17.17 -3.54 -21.62
CA ALA A 56 -17.56 -2.34 -22.36
C ALA A 56 -18.73 -2.62 -23.32
N GLU A 57 -18.69 -3.74 -24.04
CA GLU A 57 -19.80 -4.19 -24.90
C GLU A 57 -21.05 -4.50 -24.09
N SER A 58 -20.90 -5.19 -22.95
CA SER A 58 -22.03 -5.53 -22.09
C SER A 58 -22.70 -4.30 -21.49
N TRP A 59 -21.91 -3.28 -21.13
CA TRP A 59 -22.36 -2.04 -20.51
C TRP A 59 -22.84 -0.99 -21.51
N ASP A 60 -22.71 -1.24 -22.82
CA ASP A 60 -22.95 -0.26 -23.88
C ASP A 60 -22.15 1.04 -23.67
N ALA A 61 -20.91 0.89 -23.19
CA ALA A 61 -20.03 1.98 -22.80
C ALA A 61 -18.63 1.71 -23.36
N PRO A 62 -18.22 2.37 -24.47
CA PRO A 62 -16.98 2.00 -25.16
C PRO A 62 -15.73 2.14 -24.29
N LEU A 63 -14.75 1.27 -24.55
CA LEU A 63 -13.47 1.27 -23.85
C LEU A 63 -12.64 2.52 -24.20
N ILE A 64 -12.05 3.16 -23.20
CA ILE A 64 -11.09 4.25 -23.33
C ILE A 64 -9.78 3.90 -22.61
N ASP A 65 -8.68 4.27 -23.23
CA ASP A 65 -7.33 4.12 -22.70
C ASP A 65 -6.85 5.45 -22.12
N LEU A 66 -6.90 5.57 -20.78
CA LEU A 66 -6.55 6.83 -20.11
C LEU A 66 -5.05 7.14 -20.15
N MET A 67 -4.21 6.17 -20.52
CA MET A 67 -2.78 6.41 -20.69
C MET A 67 -2.48 7.02 -22.06
N ALA A 68 -3.26 6.66 -23.08
CA ALA A 68 -3.16 7.24 -24.42
C ALA A 68 -3.91 8.58 -24.53
N ASP A 69 -5.06 8.71 -23.85
CA ASP A 69 -5.93 9.88 -23.88
C ASP A 69 -6.30 10.32 -22.44
N PRO A 70 -5.41 11.07 -21.77
CA PRO A 70 -5.53 11.36 -20.35
C PRO A 70 -6.73 12.26 -20.03
N PRO A 71 -7.36 12.08 -18.85
CA PRO A 71 -8.41 12.98 -18.37
C PRO A 71 -7.96 14.44 -18.21
N ASP A 72 -8.93 15.36 -18.24
CA ASP A 72 -8.70 16.74 -17.85
C ASP A 72 -8.28 16.85 -16.38
N HIS A 73 -7.03 17.24 -16.17
CA HIS A 73 -6.42 17.43 -14.85
C HIS A 73 -7.25 18.38 -13.97
N SER A 74 -7.86 19.41 -14.54
CA SER A 74 -8.67 20.40 -13.80
C SER A 74 -9.99 19.83 -13.27
N LEU A 75 -10.46 18.71 -13.82
CA LEU A 75 -11.61 17.96 -13.32
C LEU A 75 -11.18 16.94 -12.26
N LEU A 76 -10.07 16.23 -12.50
CA LEU A 76 -9.51 15.27 -11.55
C LEU A 76 -9.17 15.93 -10.22
N SER A 77 -8.47 17.08 -10.23
CA SER A 77 -8.07 17.80 -9.01
C SER A 77 -9.24 18.35 -8.18
N ARG A 78 -10.49 18.33 -8.69
CA ARG A 78 -11.68 18.70 -7.90
C ARG A 78 -12.19 17.55 -7.02
N GLY A 79 -11.82 16.32 -7.34
CA GLY A 79 -12.16 15.15 -6.55
C GLY A 79 -11.08 14.81 -5.53
N ASP A 80 -11.46 14.17 -4.43
CA ASP A 80 -10.49 13.54 -3.53
C ASP A 80 -9.88 12.31 -4.23
N PRO A 81 -8.55 12.24 -4.42
CA PRO A 81 -7.88 11.13 -5.08
C PRO A 81 -8.25 9.76 -4.48
N ARG A 82 -8.40 9.68 -3.15
CA ARG A 82 -8.74 8.43 -2.44
C ARG A 82 -10.15 7.99 -2.81
N LEU A 83 -11.10 8.92 -2.88
CA LEU A 83 -12.49 8.63 -3.24
C LEU A 83 -12.65 8.29 -4.72
N LEU A 84 -11.88 8.91 -5.61
CA LEU A 84 -11.92 8.59 -7.05
C LEU A 84 -11.47 7.14 -7.31
N ILE A 85 -10.37 6.72 -6.66
CA ILE A 85 -9.85 5.35 -6.75
C ILE A 85 -10.84 4.35 -6.12
N ASP A 86 -11.34 4.63 -4.90
CA ASP A 86 -12.26 3.74 -4.19
C ASP A 86 -13.59 3.54 -4.93
N ARG A 87 -14.12 4.60 -5.55
CA ARG A 87 -15.34 4.53 -6.37
C ARG A 87 -15.11 3.85 -7.72
N GLY A 88 -13.87 3.75 -8.18
CA GLY A 88 -13.51 3.09 -9.43
C GLY A 88 -13.91 3.83 -10.71
N TRP A 89 -14.14 5.14 -10.64
CA TRP A 89 -14.43 5.98 -11.81
C TRP A 89 -13.84 7.38 -11.65
N VAL A 90 -13.57 8.02 -12.78
CA VAL A 90 -12.99 9.37 -12.85
C VAL A 90 -13.71 10.25 -13.88
N PRO A 91 -13.79 11.58 -13.66
CA PRO A 91 -14.17 12.50 -14.74
C PRO A 91 -13.09 12.46 -15.83
N TRP A 92 -13.51 12.33 -17.09
CA TRP A 92 -12.59 12.35 -18.23
C TRP A 92 -12.62 13.70 -18.93
N SER A 93 -13.80 14.20 -19.30
CA SER A 93 -13.98 15.52 -19.93
C SER A 93 -15.32 16.14 -19.56
N LEU A 94 -15.43 17.47 -19.61
CA LEU A 94 -16.67 18.21 -19.38
C LEU A 94 -16.83 19.26 -20.48
N GLU A 95 -17.75 19.00 -21.41
CA GLU A 95 -17.97 19.85 -22.59
C GLU A 95 -19.45 20.24 -22.70
N ALA A 96 -19.74 21.54 -22.77
CA ALA A 96 -21.09 22.08 -22.95
C ALA A 96 -22.15 21.50 -21.98
N GLY A 97 -21.76 21.19 -20.74
CA GLY A 97 -22.65 20.59 -19.73
C GLY A 97 -22.80 19.07 -19.81
N THR A 98 -22.06 18.42 -20.71
CA THR A 98 -21.97 16.95 -20.82
C THR A 98 -20.67 16.48 -20.18
N LEU A 99 -20.78 15.73 -19.09
CA LEU A 99 -19.65 15.10 -18.41
C LEU A 99 -19.43 13.71 -19.01
N THR A 100 -18.24 13.45 -19.53
CA THR A 100 -17.84 12.07 -19.83
C THR A 100 -17.05 11.53 -18.65
N ILE A 101 -17.46 10.38 -18.13
CA ILE A 101 -16.74 9.65 -17.08
C ILE A 101 -16.08 8.40 -17.65
N ALA A 102 -14.93 8.02 -17.11
CA ALA A 102 -14.30 6.73 -17.34
C ALA A 102 -14.47 5.86 -16.09
N THR A 103 -15.07 4.67 -16.23
CA THR A 103 -15.42 3.78 -15.11
C THR A 103 -14.85 2.37 -15.28
N SER A 104 -14.36 1.81 -14.18
CA SER A 104 -13.98 0.40 -14.01
C SER A 104 -15.04 -0.42 -13.27
N VAL A 105 -16.15 0.22 -12.88
CA VAL A 105 -17.29 -0.42 -12.22
C VAL A 105 -18.56 -0.29 -13.08
N PRO A 106 -19.55 -1.19 -12.91
CA PRO A 106 -20.78 -1.13 -13.69
C PRO A 106 -21.47 0.25 -13.59
N PRO A 107 -21.88 0.86 -14.71
CA PRO A 107 -22.48 2.20 -14.72
C PRO A 107 -23.94 2.15 -14.23
N VAL A 108 -24.10 2.04 -12.91
CA VAL A 108 -25.42 2.07 -12.26
C VAL A 108 -25.96 3.51 -12.20
N PRO A 109 -27.29 3.70 -12.24
CA PRO A 109 -27.88 5.06 -12.21
C PRO A 109 -27.41 5.93 -11.04
N ALA A 110 -27.16 5.32 -9.86
CA ALA A 110 -26.66 6.04 -8.69
C ALA A 110 -25.28 6.67 -8.93
N LEU A 111 -24.41 6.00 -9.71
CA LEU A 111 -23.09 6.52 -10.06
C LEU A 111 -23.22 7.74 -10.98
N LEU A 112 -24.10 7.66 -11.99
CA LEU A 112 -24.32 8.75 -12.94
C LEU A 112 -24.88 10.00 -12.25
N VAL A 113 -25.83 9.83 -11.33
CA VAL A 113 -26.38 10.94 -10.53
C VAL A 113 -25.30 11.56 -9.66
N ALA A 114 -24.52 10.75 -8.94
CA ALA A 114 -23.44 11.25 -8.10
C ALA A 114 -22.37 12.00 -8.90
N ALA A 115 -22.03 11.51 -10.10
CA ALA A 115 -21.09 12.18 -11.00
C ALA A 115 -21.65 13.52 -11.53
N ALA A 116 -22.92 13.53 -11.95
CA ALA A 116 -23.59 14.74 -12.40
C ALA A 116 -23.65 15.81 -11.30
N GLU A 117 -24.00 15.43 -10.08
CA GLU A 117 -24.08 16.33 -8.92
C GLU A 117 -22.70 16.87 -8.53
N GLN A 118 -21.68 16.01 -8.47
CA GLN A 118 -20.32 16.41 -8.07
C GLN A 118 -19.68 17.41 -9.04
N TYR A 119 -19.96 17.27 -10.34
CA TYR A 119 -19.33 18.09 -11.39
C TYR A 119 -20.27 19.12 -12.04
N GLY A 120 -21.53 19.19 -11.61
CA GLY A 120 -22.52 20.16 -12.11
C GLY A 120 -22.91 19.94 -13.57
N ALA A 121 -23.01 18.69 -14.01
CA ALA A 121 -23.30 18.34 -15.40
C ALA A 121 -24.80 18.05 -15.62
N THR A 122 -25.28 18.37 -16.83
CA THR A 122 -26.66 18.13 -17.27
C THR A 122 -26.83 16.71 -17.80
N GLU A 123 -25.81 16.18 -18.46
CA GLU A 123 -25.77 14.84 -19.03
C GLU A 123 -24.45 14.15 -18.68
N VAL A 124 -24.50 12.83 -18.48
CA VAL A 124 -23.32 12.01 -18.19
C VAL A 124 -23.17 10.92 -19.23
N LEU A 125 -22.07 10.96 -19.98
CA LEU A 125 -21.64 9.91 -20.90
C LEU A 125 -20.65 8.98 -20.21
N VAL A 126 -20.74 7.69 -20.52
CA VAL A 126 -19.93 6.66 -19.88
C VAL A 126 -18.94 6.07 -20.86
N ARG A 127 -17.68 5.97 -20.45
CA ARG A 127 -16.64 5.15 -21.06
C ARG A 127 -16.18 4.09 -20.06
N THR A 128 -15.91 2.90 -20.56
CA THR A 128 -15.32 1.83 -19.75
C THR A 128 -13.80 2.00 -19.76
N THR A 129 -13.14 1.75 -18.65
CA THR A 129 -11.68 1.72 -18.56
C THR A 129 -11.25 0.68 -17.54
N THR A 130 -9.95 0.44 -17.39
CA THR A 130 -9.47 -0.53 -16.40
C THR A 130 -9.30 0.12 -15.02
N ASP A 131 -9.42 -0.69 -13.96
CA ASP A 131 -9.10 -0.28 -12.59
C ASP A 131 -7.64 0.21 -12.45
N TRP A 132 -6.73 -0.34 -13.26
CA TRP A 132 -5.35 0.13 -13.32
C TRP A 132 -5.24 1.53 -13.93
N ASP A 133 -5.94 1.78 -15.04
CA ASP A 133 -5.90 3.07 -15.73
C ASP A 133 -6.51 4.17 -14.87
N VAL A 134 -7.60 3.87 -14.13
CA VAL A 134 -8.15 4.78 -13.11
C VAL A 134 -7.08 5.13 -12.07
N PHE A 135 -6.44 4.12 -11.49
CA PHE A 135 -5.40 4.32 -10.47
C PHE A 135 -4.23 5.16 -11.01
N GLN A 136 -3.74 4.85 -12.22
CA GLN A 136 -2.63 5.56 -12.85
C GLN A 136 -3.00 7.00 -13.21
N ALA A 137 -4.18 7.24 -13.81
CA ALA A 137 -4.63 8.57 -14.17
C ALA A 137 -4.78 9.47 -12.94
N VAL A 138 -5.37 8.96 -11.84
CA VAL A 138 -5.46 9.69 -10.57
C VAL A 138 -4.08 9.93 -9.96
N SER A 139 -3.21 8.92 -9.95
CA SER A 139 -1.86 9.05 -9.36
C SER A 139 -1.02 10.10 -10.07
N GLU A 140 -1.11 10.18 -11.39
CA GLU A 140 -0.36 11.14 -12.20
C GLU A 140 -0.93 12.56 -12.05
N ALA A 141 -2.25 12.72 -12.17
CA ALA A 141 -2.89 14.03 -12.10
C ALA A 141 -2.94 14.61 -10.67
N CYS A 142 -2.87 13.78 -9.63
CA CYS A 142 -2.87 14.23 -8.24
C CYS A 142 -1.51 14.01 -7.59
N ARG A 143 -0.43 13.90 -8.38
CA ARG A 143 0.91 13.56 -7.90
C ARG A 143 1.41 14.51 -6.81
N GLU A 144 1.28 15.82 -7.01
CA GLU A 144 1.72 16.82 -6.02
C GLU A 144 0.96 16.67 -4.70
N ASP A 145 -0.37 16.59 -4.77
CA ASP A 145 -1.24 16.40 -3.60
C ASP A 145 -0.90 15.09 -2.88
N LEU A 146 -0.72 13.99 -3.61
CA LEU A 146 -0.39 12.67 -3.05
C LEU A 146 0.99 12.64 -2.38
N LEU A 147 1.99 13.31 -2.96
CA LEU A 147 3.32 13.43 -2.35
C LEU A 147 3.25 14.21 -1.04
N GLN A 148 2.54 15.34 -1.03
CA GLN A 148 2.32 16.12 0.19
C GLN A 148 1.56 15.31 1.25
N LEU A 149 0.48 14.63 0.87
CA LEU A 149 -0.28 13.76 1.75
C LEU A 149 0.61 12.65 2.36
N SER A 150 1.49 12.05 1.55
CA SER A 150 2.35 10.96 2.02
C SER A 150 3.49 11.43 2.93
N GLY A 151 4.06 12.61 2.69
CA GLY A 151 5.26 13.10 3.38
C GLY A 151 4.97 14.04 4.56
N GLU A 152 3.98 14.91 4.43
CA GLU A 152 3.76 16.05 5.33
C GLU A 152 2.52 15.88 6.21
N GLU A 153 1.47 15.19 5.75
CA GLU A 153 0.17 15.09 6.44
C GLU A 153 0.32 14.67 7.91
N LEU A 154 1.16 13.68 8.21
CA LEU A 154 1.38 13.23 9.58
C LEU A 154 2.06 14.31 10.45
N ALA A 155 3.03 15.05 9.88
CA ALA A 155 3.73 16.12 10.57
C ALA A 155 2.83 17.33 10.85
N GLU A 156 1.90 17.62 9.95
CA GLU A 156 0.97 18.74 10.06
C GLU A 156 -0.22 18.42 10.98
N THR A 157 -0.82 17.24 10.82
CA THR A 157 -2.04 16.85 11.53
C THR A 157 -1.79 16.33 12.93
N GLN A 158 -0.67 15.61 13.15
CA GLN A 158 -0.31 15.05 14.46
C GLN A 158 1.18 15.26 14.78
N PRO A 159 1.61 16.51 15.02
CA PRO A 159 3.02 16.85 15.25
C PRO A 159 3.66 16.06 16.41
N GLU A 160 2.89 15.69 17.43
CA GLU A 160 3.36 14.97 18.62
C GLU A 160 3.79 13.52 18.37
N VAL A 161 3.25 12.87 17.33
CA VAL A 161 3.61 11.51 16.92
C VAL A 161 4.50 11.50 15.68
N SER A 162 4.79 12.68 15.12
CA SER A 162 5.68 12.85 13.99
C SER A 162 7.14 12.95 14.42
N ALA A 163 8.01 12.22 13.72
CA ALA A 163 9.46 12.34 13.86
C ALA A 163 10.05 13.44 12.96
N SER A 164 9.22 14.31 12.38
CA SER A 164 9.64 15.40 11.48
C SER A 164 10.56 16.43 12.14
N THR A 165 10.47 16.57 13.47
CA THR A 165 11.36 17.45 14.22
C THR A 165 12.62 16.69 14.67
N GLY A 166 13.78 17.19 14.26
CA GLY A 166 15.08 16.61 14.61
C GLY A 166 15.56 17.01 16.01
N PHE A 167 16.82 17.42 16.12
CA PHE A 167 17.41 17.80 17.40
C PHE A 167 16.74 19.03 18.03
N ARG A 168 16.39 18.93 19.32
CA ARG A 168 15.94 20.10 20.09
C ARG A 168 17.10 21.08 20.25
N ARG A 169 16.80 22.38 20.32
CA ARG A 169 17.82 23.46 20.44
C ARG A 169 18.86 23.21 21.55
N TRP A 170 18.46 22.61 22.67
CA TRP A 170 19.38 22.30 23.77
C TRP A 170 20.36 21.15 23.43
N GLN A 171 19.97 20.19 22.59
CA GLN A 171 20.83 19.10 22.13
C GLN A 171 21.96 19.60 21.20
N ILE A 172 21.78 20.77 20.58
CA ILE A 172 22.82 21.45 19.79
C ILE A 172 23.61 22.43 20.65
N LEU A 173 22.91 23.24 21.46
CA LEU A 173 23.52 24.30 22.26
C LEU A 173 24.49 23.74 23.31
N VAL A 174 24.09 22.69 24.04
CA VAL A 174 24.90 22.16 25.15
C VAL A 174 26.24 21.60 24.66
N PRO A 175 26.30 20.72 23.64
CA PRO A 175 27.59 20.25 23.12
C PRO A 175 28.44 21.38 22.54
N THR A 176 27.82 22.34 21.84
CA THR A 176 28.54 23.49 21.26
C THR A 176 29.20 24.34 22.35
N LEU A 177 28.47 24.63 23.42
CA LEU A 177 29.01 25.36 24.57
C LEU A 177 30.09 24.55 25.32
N MET A 178 29.92 23.24 25.48
CA MET A 178 30.93 22.37 26.09
C MET A 178 32.24 22.37 25.30
N VAL A 179 32.17 22.27 23.97
CA VAL A 179 33.36 22.35 23.10
C VAL A 179 34.01 23.73 23.18
N GLY A 180 33.22 24.80 23.14
CA GLY A 180 33.72 26.17 23.30
C GLY A 180 34.43 26.39 24.65
N ALA A 181 33.85 25.90 25.74
CA ALA A 181 34.43 25.98 27.08
C ALA A 181 35.74 25.18 27.17
N LEU A 182 35.77 23.95 26.64
CA LEU A 182 36.99 23.15 26.56
C LEU A 182 38.08 23.84 25.75
N GLY A 183 37.73 24.48 24.63
CA GLY A 183 38.65 25.26 23.80
C GLY A 183 39.23 26.47 24.55
N ALA A 184 38.38 27.22 25.27
CA ALA A 184 38.83 28.35 26.10
C ALA A 184 39.77 27.90 27.22
N ILE A 185 39.46 26.77 27.88
CA ILE A 185 40.34 26.17 28.89
C ILE A 185 41.66 25.73 28.25
N ALA A 186 41.65 25.16 27.05
CA ALA A 186 42.86 24.70 26.36
C ALA A 186 43.80 25.87 25.98
N ILE A 187 43.24 27.03 25.63
CA ILE A 187 44.01 28.26 25.38
C ILE A 187 44.69 28.74 26.66
N TRP A 188 44.03 28.61 27.81
CA TRP A 188 44.57 29.00 29.12
C TRP A 188 45.58 27.98 29.69
N ASP A 189 45.22 26.70 29.69
CA ASP A 189 46.03 25.58 30.14
C ASP A 189 45.59 24.26 29.46
N ILE A 190 46.43 23.79 28.54
CA ILE A 190 46.16 22.56 27.77
C ILE A 190 46.17 21.29 28.63
N ARG A 191 46.91 21.25 29.75
CA ARG A 191 46.93 20.10 30.65
C ARG A 191 45.59 19.99 31.38
N LEU A 192 45.09 21.12 31.88
CA LEU A 192 43.77 21.18 32.52
C LEU A 192 42.67 20.76 31.53
N ALA A 193 42.69 21.29 30.30
CA ALA A 193 41.72 20.90 29.27
C ALA A 193 41.73 19.39 28.98
N THR A 194 42.93 18.79 28.91
CA THR A 194 43.09 17.34 28.68
C THR A 194 42.51 16.52 29.83
N ILE A 195 42.77 16.91 31.08
CA ILE A 195 42.23 16.24 32.27
C ILE A 195 40.70 16.32 32.27
N VAL A 196 40.13 17.51 32.02
CA VAL A 196 38.68 17.71 31.98
C VAL A 196 38.04 16.90 30.85
N ALA A 197 38.62 16.91 29.66
CA ALA A 197 38.12 16.15 28.51
C ALA A 197 38.13 14.64 28.77
N LEU A 198 39.24 14.08 29.28
CA LEU A 198 39.32 12.65 29.63
C LEU A 198 38.34 12.27 30.74
N THR A 199 38.15 13.14 31.73
CA THR A 199 37.19 12.90 32.82
C THR A 199 35.76 12.85 32.28
N LEU A 200 35.37 13.80 31.43
CA LEU A 200 34.06 13.82 30.78
C LEU A 200 33.84 12.61 29.88
N ALA A 201 34.85 12.22 29.09
CA ALA A 201 34.79 11.04 28.23
C ALA A 201 34.61 9.75 29.05
N ASN A 202 35.39 9.58 30.12
CA ASN A 202 35.28 8.44 31.02
C ASN A 202 33.93 8.39 31.73
N LEU A 203 33.38 9.54 32.15
CA LEU A 203 32.05 9.62 32.76
C LEU A 203 30.96 9.23 31.76
N ALA A 204 31.00 9.75 30.54
CA ALA A 204 30.05 9.39 29.48
C ALA A 204 30.13 7.89 29.13
N PHE A 205 31.34 7.34 29.07
CA PHE A 205 31.57 5.92 28.86
C PHE A 205 31.01 5.07 30.01
N ALA A 206 31.26 5.46 31.26
CA ALA A 206 30.71 4.79 32.44
C ALA A 206 29.18 4.82 32.46
N VAL A 207 28.55 5.94 32.10
CA VAL A 207 27.09 6.04 31.96
C VAL A 207 26.57 5.13 30.85
N SER A 208 27.26 5.07 29.70
CA SER A 208 26.88 4.17 28.59
C SER A 208 26.98 2.70 28.99
N ILE A 209 28.07 2.30 29.67
CA ILE A 209 28.21 0.94 30.19
C ILE A 209 27.13 0.65 31.22
N ALA A 210 26.92 1.53 32.19
CA ALA A 210 25.88 1.34 33.21
C ALA A 210 24.50 1.18 32.57
N PHE A 211 24.17 2.02 31.58
CA PHE A 211 22.94 1.87 30.80
C PHE A 211 22.86 0.51 30.10
N LYS A 212 23.90 0.10 29.37
CA LYS A 212 23.94 -1.20 28.66
C LYS A 212 23.82 -2.37 29.62
N VAL A 213 24.51 -2.33 30.77
CA VAL A 213 24.46 -3.36 31.80
C VAL A 213 23.05 -3.43 32.41
N ILE A 214 22.45 -2.28 32.77
CA ILE A 214 21.08 -2.24 33.30
C ILE A 214 20.07 -2.72 32.26
N ALA A 215 20.19 -2.29 31.01
CA ALA A 215 19.33 -2.71 29.91
C ALA A 215 19.46 -4.22 29.63
N SER A 216 20.70 -4.72 29.61
CA SER A 216 21.02 -6.14 29.43
C SER A 216 20.57 -6.98 30.60
N GLN A 217 20.69 -6.52 31.85
CA GLN A 217 20.24 -7.25 33.04
C GLN A 217 18.71 -7.22 33.19
N ARG A 218 18.04 -6.19 32.67
CA ARG A 218 16.58 -6.16 32.53
C ARG A 218 16.07 -7.01 31.37
N TYR A 219 16.91 -7.36 30.39
CA TYR A 219 16.52 -8.24 29.28
C TYR A 219 16.11 -9.66 29.73
N PRO A 220 16.90 -10.42 30.53
CA PRO A 220 16.46 -11.73 31.02
C PRO A 220 15.25 -11.62 31.94
N TYR A 221 15.12 -10.54 32.72
CA TYR A 221 13.91 -10.27 33.49
C TYR A 221 12.71 -10.00 32.58
N ARG A 222 12.88 -9.25 31.49
CA ARG A 222 11.84 -9.04 30.47
C ARG A 222 11.46 -10.35 29.81
N VAL A 223 12.42 -11.18 29.39
CA VAL A 223 12.19 -12.49 28.75
C VAL A 223 11.46 -13.46 29.67
N VAL A 224 11.89 -13.57 30.94
CA VAL A 224 11.20 -14.42 31.93
C VAL A 224 9.82 -13.86 32.25
N ARG A 225 9.67 -12.53 32.36
CA ARG A 225 8.37 -11.89 32.59
C ARG A 225 7.45 -12.04 31.38
N THR A 226 7.94 -11.93 30.15
CA THR A 226 7.13 -12.18 28.94
C THR A 226 6.78 -13.65 28.81
N ALA A 227 7.69 -14.58 29.10
CA ALA A 227 7.35 -16.01 29.12
C ALA A 227 6.31 -16.35 30.20
N ARG A 228 6.42 -15.75 31.40
CA ARG A 228 5.39 -15.86 32.44
C ARG A 228 4.07 -15.21 32.03
N TRP A 229 4.12 -14.02 31.43
CA TRP A 229 2.96 -13.30 30.93
C TRP A 229 2.27 -14.03 29.78
N GLU A 230 3.03 -14.65 28.88
CA GLU A 230 2.53 -15.49 27.78
C GLU A 230 1.88 -16.76 28.32
N THR A 231 2.48 -17.42 29.32
CA THR A 231 1.88 -18.58 29.97
C THR A 231 0.64 -18.22 30.79
N GLU A 232 0.63 -17.06 31.45
CA GLU A 232 -0.51 -16.57 32.21
C GLU A 232 -1.66 -16.12 31.29
N ILE A 233 -1.34 -15.41 30.20
CA ILE A 233 -2.28 -15.13 29.10
C ILE A 233 -2.78 -16.42 28.48
N ALA A 234 -1.94 -17.41 28.23
CA ALA A 234 -2.35 -18.70 27.65
C ALA A 234 -3.31 -19.43 28.59
N ARG A 235 -3.02 -19.46 29.90
CA ARG A 235 -3.89 -20.03 30.94
C ARG A 235 -5.19 -19.25 31.10
N GLU A 236 -5.16 -17.93 31.04
CA GLU A 236 -6.35 -17.10 31.17
C GLU A 236 -7.21 -17.17 29.91
N ARG A 237 -6.58 -17.23 28.72
CA ARG A 237 -7.24 -17.57 27.46
C ARG A 237 -7.90 -18.94 27.56
N GLU A 238 -7.21 -19.94 28.09
CA GLU A 238 -7.77 -21.28 28.32
C GLU A 238 -8.98 -21.25 29.27
N ARG A 239 -8.88 -20.54 30.41
CA ARG A 239 -10.01 -20.35 31.34
C ARG A 239 -11.20 -19.66 30.70
N ARG A 240 -10.96 -18.69 29.79
CA ARG A 240 -11.98 -17.95 29.05
C ARG A 240 -12.44 -18.66 27.77
N GLY A 241 -11.93 -19.86 27.47
CA GLY A 241 -12.24 -20.60 26.24
C GLY A 241 -11.62 -20.04 24.95
N LEU A 242 -10.72 -19.04 25.06
CA LEU A 242 -9.96 -18.41 23.97
C LEU A 242 -8.68 -19.17 23.62
N GLN A 243 -8.66 -20.51 23.75
CA GLN A 243 -7.52 -21.31 23.32
C GLN A 243 -7.21 -20.99 21.85
N MET A 244 -5.93 -20.75 21.50
CA MET A 244 -5.47 -20.95 20.13
C MET A 244 -5.56 -22.44 19.83
N ARG A 245 -6.78 -22.93 19.65
CA ARG A 245 -6.99 -24.09 18.81
C ARG A 245 -6.53 -23.61 17.46
N TRP A 246 -5.43 -24.17 16.96
CA TRP A 246 -5.34 -24.39 15.52
C TRP A 246 -6.61 -25.17 15.19
N ARG A 247 -7.68 -24.44 14.85
CA ARG A 247 -8.79 -25.01 14.11
C ARG A 247 -8.08 -25.64 12.93
N GLY A 248 -8.34 -26.93 12.67
CA GLY A 248 -7.70 -27.63 11.55
C GLY A 248 -7.80 -26.80 10.27
N ARG A 249 -7.06 -27.23 9.22
CA ARG A 249 -6.98 -26.53 7.92
C ARG A 249 -8.28 -25.77 7.61
N ILE A 250 -8.21 -24.44 7.67
CA ILE A 250 -9.34 -23.55 7.38
C ILE A 250 -9.65 -23.76 5.89
N ASP A 251 -10.93 -23.82 5.55
CA ASP A 251 -11.37 -23.92 4.17
C ASP A 251 -10.84 -22.70 3.39
N GLU A 252 -10.28 -22.92 2.21
CA GLU A 252 -9.65 -21.85 1.43
C GLU A 252 -10.66 -20.75 1.06
N ARG A 253 -11.95 -21.08 0.96
CA ARG A 253 -13.04 -20.10 0.78
C ARG A 253 -13.16 -19.11 1.93
N ASP A 254 -12.89 -19.55 3.15
CA ASP A 254 -13.03 -18.75 4.36
C ASP A 254 -11.78 -17.91 4.65
N LEU A 255 -10.70 -18.13 3.90
CA LEU A 255 -9.50 -17.30 4.00
C LEU A 255 -9.81 -15.87 3.55
N PRO A 256 -9.34 -14.84 4.28
CA PRO A 256 -9.55 -13.44 3.89
C PRO A 256 -8.75 -13.06 2.63
N SER A 257 -9.01 -11.89 2.06
CA SER A 257 -8.11 -11.32 1.05
C SER A 257 -7.00 -10.54 1.75
N TYR A 258 -5.75 -10.74 1.33
CA TYR A 258 -4.58 -10.03 1.83
C TYR A 258 -3.86 -9.27 0.74
N THR A 259 -3.39 -8.08 1.09
CA THR A 259 -2.42 -7.31 0.31
C THR A 259 -1.12 -7.24 1.11
N ILE A 260 -0.03 -7.71 0.51
CA ILE A 260 1.33 -7.62 1.05
C ILE A 260 2.01 -6.43 0.38
N LEU A 261 2.47 -5.46 1.18
CA LEU A 261 3.27 -4.34 0.74
C LEU A 261 4.74 -4.63 1.01
N ILE A 262 5.58 -4.51 -0.02
CA ILE A 262 7.03 -4.80 0.06
C ILE A 262 7.78 -3.53 -0.34
N PRO A 263 8.17 -2.69 0.64
CA PRO A 263 9.10 -1.60 0.35
C PRO A 263 10.48 -2.19 0.03
N ALA A 264 11.06 -1.79 -1.10
CA ALA A 264 12.41 -2.16 -1.48
C ALA A 264 13.17 -0.93 -2.00
N TYR A 265 14.36 -0.69 -1.46
CA TYR A 265 15.23 0.41 -1.87
C TYR A 265 16.68 -0.04 -1.94
N ARG A 266 17.26 0.00 -3.15
CA ARG A 266 18.61 -0.49 -3.48
C ARG A 266 18.82 -1.95 -3.07
N GLU A 267 17.84 -2.79 -3.39
CA GLU A 267 17.74 -4.19 -2.98
C GLU A 267 17.54 -5.13 -4.19
N SER A 268 18.15 -4.79 -5.33
CA SER A 268 18.05 -5.50 -6.62
C SER A 268 18.27 -7.02 -6.52
N GLU A 269 19.24 -7.47 -5.73
CA GLU A 269 19.53 -8.89 -5.52
C GLU A 269 18.51 -9.60 -4.60
N VAL A 270 17.88 -8.88 -3.68
CA VAL A 270 16.98 -9.45 -2.67
C VAL A 270 15.57 -9.56 -3.22
N ILE A 271 15.11 -8.59 -4.01
CA ILE A 271 13.73 -8.52 -4.47
C ILE A 271 13.34 -9.73 -5.33
N ALA A 272 14.24 -10.22 -6.19
CA ALA A 272 14.00 -11.41 -7.00
C ALA A 272 13.74 -12.66 -6.13
N LYS A 273 14.53 -12.84 -5.07
CA LYS A 273 14.37 -13.96 -4.13
C LYS A 273 13.09 -13.84 -3.31
N VAL A 274 12.74 -12.62 -2.88
CA VAL A 274 11.50 -12.36 -2.13
C VAL A 274 10.28 -12.70 -3.00
N LEU A 275 10.27 -12.28 -4.27
CA LEU A 275 9.19 -12.59 -5.20
C LEU A 275 9.04 -14.10 -5.43
N ALA A 276 10.15 -14.82 -5.68
CA ALA A 276 10.13 -16.27 -5.83
C ALA A 276 9.54 -16.99 -4.60
N ASN A 277 9.92 -16.56 -3.38
CA ASN A 277 9.37 -17.13 -2.15
C ASN A 277 7.85 -16.84 -1.97
N LEU A 278 7.37 -15.71 -2.47
CA LEU A 278 5.95 -15.34 -2.40
C LEU A 278 5.10 -16.11 -3.43
N GLU A 279 5.69 -16.51 -4.55
CA GLU A 279 5.07 -17.46 -5.47
C GLU A 279 4.88 -18.84 -4.83
N GLU A 280 5.81 -19.27 -3.98
CA GLU A 280 5.69 -20.53 -3.23
C GLU A 280 4.79 -20.43 -1.99
N LEU A 281 4.29 -19.24 -1.64
CA LEU A 281 3.42 -19.08 -0.48
C LEU A 281 2.13 -19.90 -0.64
N ASP A 282 1.87 -20.79 0.33
CA ASP A 282 0.67 -21.61 0.46
C ASP A 282 -0.55 -20.73 0.85
N TYR A 283 -1.04 -20.01 -0.14
CA TYR A 283 -2.19 -19.12 -0.05
C TYR A 283 -2.87 -18.98 -1.42
N PRO A 284 -4.22 -18.93 -1.50
CA PRO A 284 -4.91 -18.72 -2.77
C PRO A 284 -4.45 -17.44 -3.47
N LYS A 285 -3.85 -17.55 -4.65
CA LYS A 285 -3.33 -16.39 -5.42
C LYS A 285 -4.43 -15.39 -5.82
N SER A 286 -5.67 -15.88 -5.93
CA SER A 286 -6.87 -15.08 -6.15
C SER A 286 -7.23 -14.16 -4.96
N LYS A 287 -6.66 -14.42 -3.78
CA LYS A 287 -6.86 -13.63 -2.55
C LYS A 287 -5.60 -12.93 -2.07
N LEU A 288 -4.47 -13.12 -2.75
CA LEU A 288 -3.17 -12.57 -2.35
C LEU A 288 -2.67 -11.54 -3.35
N GLN A 289 -2.72 -10.25 -3.02
CA GLN A 289 -2.09 -9.19 -3.80
C GLN A 289 -0.70 -8.87 -3.23
N VAL A 290 0.31 -8.81 -4.08
CA VAL A 290 1.66 -8.38 -3.70
C VAL A 290 1.95 -7.07 -4.42
N LEU A 291 2.19 -6.01 -3.67
CA LEU A 291 2.58 -4.70 -4.19
C LEU A 291 4.01 -4.41 -3.75
N VAL A 292 4.92 -4.37 -4.72
CA VAL A 292 6.31 -3.95 -4.49
C VAL A 292 6.38 -2.44 -4.63
N LEU A 293 6.79 -1.77 -3.56
CA LEU A 293 6.94 -0.31 -3.49
C LEU A 293 8.40 0.01 -3.78
N LEU A 294 8.64 0.66 -4.91
CA LEU A 294 9.96 1.01 -5.42
C LEU A 294 10.05 2.52 -5.56
N GLU A 295 11.20 3.08 -5.19
CA GLU A 295 11.48 4.50 -5.44
C GLU A 295 11.67 4.75 -6.94
N GLU A 296 11.20 5.90 -7.43
CA GLU A 296 11.26 6.26 -8.86
C GLU A 296 12.70 6.40 -9.38
N ASP A 297 13.64 6.76 -8.50
CA ASP A 297 15.06 6.95 -8.82
C ASP A 297 15.88 5.65 -8.79
N ASP A 298 15.32 4.54 -8.29
CA ASP A 298 16.00 3.25 -8.19
C ASP A 298 15.79 2.37 -9.45
N SER A 299 16.41 2.82 -10.54
CA SER A 299 16.33 2.12 -11.84
C SER A 299 16.85 0.68 -11.80
N GLU A 300 17.79 0.35 -10.92
CA GLU A 300 18.40 -0.98 -10.81
C GLU A 300 17.42 -1.98 -10.18
N THR A 301 16.82 -1.63 -9.04
CA THR A 301 15.80 -2.47 -8.39
C THR A 301 14.55 -2.56 -9.26
N LEU A 302 14.16 -1.48 -9.96
CA LEU A 302 13.06 -1.48 -10.94
C LEU A 302 13.29 -2.48 -12.08
N ALA A 303 14.49 -2.47 -12.68
CA ALA A 303 14.82 -3.41 -13.75
C ALA A 303 14.79 -4.86 -13.24
N SER A 304 15.33 -5.11 -12.05
CA SER A 304 15.36 -6.44 -11.43
C SER A 304 13.97 -6.96 -11.10
N ALA A 305 13.09 -6.12 -10.55
CA ALA A 305 11.71 -6.48 -10.25
C ALA A 305 10.88 -6.75 -11.53
N ARG A 306 11.12 -5.99 -12.60
CA ARG A 306 10.45 -6.22 -13.90
C ARG A 306 10.92 -7.49 -14.59
N ALA A 307 12.18 -7.87 -14.41
CA ALA A 307 12.75 -9.10 -14.98
C ALA A 307 12.30 -10.37 -14.24
N ALA A 308 11.90 -10.26 -12.97
CA ALA A 308 11.41 -11.37 -12.15
C ALA A 308 9.92 -11.72 -12.41
N LYS A 309 9.31 -11.15 -13.46
CA LYS A 309 7.88 -11.25 -13.78
C LYS A 309 7.60 -12.21 -14.92
#